data_AF-A0A7V9D0Q9-F1
#
_entry.id   AF-A0A7V9D0Q9-F1
#
_cell.length_a   1.000
_cell.length_b   1.000
_cell.length_c   1.000
_cell.angle_alpha   90.00
_cell.angle_beta   90.00
_cell.angle_gamma   90.00
#
_symmetry.space_group_name_H-M   'P 1'
#
loop_
_entity.id
_entity.type
_entity.pdbx_description
1 polymer ?
#
loop_
_entity_poly.entity_id
_entity_poly.type
_entity_poly.pdbx_seq_one_letter_code
_entity_poly.pdbx_strand_id
1 'polypeptide(L)'
;MPVRILSKPGPGSAWLAAARPATLPAAVVPVLVGTAAAMRNGFFRLGPFLAALVASVLIQVGTNLANDYFDHEKGADTSERLGPIRLIQNEVATPRQVLRATVL
;
A
#
# COMPACT_ATOMS: atom_id res chain seq x y z
N MET A 1 -23.01 25.38 -2.82
CA MET A 1 -22.43 24.72 -4.01
C MET A 1 -22.79 23.24 -3.95
N PRO A 2 -23.30 22.60 -5.01
CA PRO A 2 -23.61 21.18 -4.95
C PRO A 2 -22.30 20.39 -4.79
N VAL A 3 -22.23 19.57 -3.75
CA VAL A 3 -21.12 18.64 -3.54
C VAL A 3 -21.09 17.71 -4.75
N ARG A 4 -20.06 17.84 -5.59
CA ARG A 4 -19.83 16.93 -6.70
C ARG A 4 -19.60 15.56 -6.08
N ILE A 5 -20.59 14.68 -6.16
CA ILE A 5 -20.43 13.27 -5.78
C ILE A 5 -19.38 12.72 -6.76
N LEU A 6 -18.12 12.68 -6.31
CA LEU A 6 -17.07 11.94 -6.99
C LEU A 6 -17.59 10.52 -7.10
N SER A 7 -17.88 10.07 -8.32
CA SER A 7 -18.30 8.70 -8.59
C SER A 7 -17.36 7.75 -7.84
N LYS A 8 -17.91 6.79 -7.08
CA LYS A 8 -17.11 5.76 -6.39
C LYS A 8 -16.12 5.18 -7.41
N PRO A 9 -14.80 5.20 -7.15
CA PRO A 9 -13.83 4.67 -8.10
C PRO A 9 -14.15 3.21 -8.40
N GLY A 10 -13.89 2.76 -9.63
CA GLY A 10 -13.99 1.35 -9.97
C GLY A 10 -13.11 0.51 -9.04
N PRO A 11 -13.50 -0.74 -8.71
CA PRO A 11 -12.82 -1.54 -7.69
C PRO A 11 -11.30 -1.56 -7.83
N GLY A 12 -10.78 -1.81 -9.04
CA GLY A 12 -9.34 -1.85 -9.29
C GLY A 12 -8.61 -0.54 -8.98
N SER A 13 -9.22 0.61 -9.32
CA SER A 13 -8.64 1.93 -9.02
C SER A 13 -8.64 2.25 -7.53
N ALA A 14 -9.64 1.77 -6.79
CA ALA A 14 -9.69 1.90 -5.34
C ALA A 14 -8.63 1.01 -4.65
N TRP A 15 -8.43 -0.22 -5.12
CA TRP A 15 -7.34 -1.10 -4.64
C TRP A 15 -5.97 -0.50 -4.93
N LEU A 16 -5.76 0.09 -6.11
CA LEU A 16 -4.52 0.79 -6.44
C LEU A 16 -4.29 2.01 -5.52
N ALA A 17 -5.34 2.79 -5.24
CA ALA A 17 -5.25 3.91 -4.31
C ALA A 17 -4.93 3.45 -2.88
N ALA A 18 -5.52 2.34 -2.43
CA ALA A 18 -5.28 1.75 -1.12
C ALA A 18 -3.85 1.19 -0.95
N ALA A 19 -3.22 0.74 -2.03
CA ALA A 19 -1.79 0.38 -2.06
C ALA A 19 -0.85 1.58 -1.83
N ARG A 20 -1.38 2.82 -1.92
CA ARG A 20 -0.67 4.11 -1.78
C ARG A 20 0.62 4.19 -2.62
N PRO A 21 0.52 4.33 -3.95
CA PRO A 21 1.68 4.39 -4.84
C PRO A 21 2.69 5.49 -4.46
N ALA A 22 2.21 6.61 -3.92
CA ALA A 22 3.05 7.70 -3.42
C ALA A 22 3.98 7.29 -2.25
N THR A 23 3.70 6.17 -1.56
CA THR A 23 4.54 5.62 -0.48
C THR A 23 5.57 4.60 -0.96
N LEU A 24 5.45 4.10 -2.21
CA LEU A 24 6.37 3.09 -2.74
C LEU A 24 7.84 3.53 -2.80
N PRO A 25 8.20 4.83 -2.95
CA PRO A 25 9.59 5.26 -2.80
C PRO A 25 10.21 4.85 -1.45
N ALA A 26 9.43 4.79 -0.37
CA ALA A 26 9.92 4.34 0.94
C ALA A 26 10.32 2.86 0.96
N ALA A 27 9.72 2.04 0.09
CA ALA A 27 10.10 0.63 -0.11
C ALA A 27 11.28 0.49 -1.08
N VAL A 28 11.27 1.23 -2.19
CA VAL A 28 12.25 1.08 -3.28
C VAL A 28 13.61 1.65 -2.90
N VAL A 29 13.67 2.83 -2.29
CA VAL A 29 14.93 3.55 -2.03
C VAL A 29 15.90 2.74 -1.15
N PRO A 30 15.48 2.14 -0.01
CA PRO A 30 16.38 1.32 0.81
C PRO A 30 16.96 0.13 0.06
N VAL A 31 16.16 -0.54 -0.78
CA VAL A 31 16.62 -1.67 -1.60
C VAL A 31 17.67 -1.21 -2.60
N LEU A 32 17.46 -0.07 -3.27
CA LEU A 32 18.44 0.51 -4.20
C LEU A 32 19.75 0.89 -3.50
N VAL A 33 19.66 1.50 -2.31
CA VAL A 33 20.85 1.87 -1.52
C VAL A 33 21.66 0.63 -1.12
N GLY A 34 21.00 -0.42 -0.61
CA GLY A 34 21.65 -1.69 -0.29
C GLY A 34 22.25 -2.37 -1.52
N THR A 35 21.56 -2.31 -2.66
CA THR A 35 22.03 -2.85 -3.94
C THR A 35 23.28 -2.12 -4.42
N ALA A 36 23.30 -0.78 -4.35
CA ALA A 36 24.46 0.03 -4.72
C ALA A 36 25.68 -0.29 -3.83
N ALA A 37 25.47 -0.49 -2.53
CA ALA A 37 26.52 -0.93 -1.62
C ALA A 37 27.06 -2.33 -1.98
N ALA A 38 26.18 -3.27 -2.35
CA ALA A 38 26.58 -4.60 -2.79
C ALA A 38 27.36 -4.56 -4.12
N MET A 39 26.94 -3.72 -5.08
CA MET A 39 27.65 -3.50 -6.35
C MET A 39 29.07 -2.97 -6.11
N ARG A 40 29.23 -1.98 -5.24
CA ARG A 40 30.54 -1.39 -4.90
C ARG A 40 31.52 -2.42 -4.35
N ASN A 41 31.03 -3.43 -3.64
CA ASN A 41 31.86 -4.46 -3.00
C ASN A 41 31.94 -5.76 -3.83
N GLY A 42 31.42 -5.79 -5.07
CA GLY A 42 31.47 -6.97 -5.93
C GLY A 42 30.52 -8.11 -5.55
N PHE A 43 29.53 -7.85 -4.68
CA PHE A 43 28.58 -8.84 -4.17
C PHE A 43 27.19 -8.75 -4.81
N PHE A 44 27.01 -7.94 -5.86
CA PHE A 44 25.71 -7.81 -6.51
C PHE A 44 25.27 -9.15 -7.12
N ARG A 45 24.02 -9.53 -6.82
CA ARG A 45 23.35 -10.68 -7.41
C ARG A 45 21.94 -10.27 -7.78
N LEU A 46 21.55 -10.53 -9.02
CA LEU A 46 20.23 -10.15 -9.56
C LEU A 46 19.08 -10.80 -8.78
N GLY A 47 19.22 -12.08 -8.39
CA GLY A 47 18.20 -12.81 -7.65
C GLY A 47 17.82 -12.14 -6.31
N PRO A 48 18.78 -11.94 -5.38
CA PRO A 48 18.54 -11.22 -4.13
C PRO A 48 18.00 -9.80 -4.32
N PHE A 49 18.46 -9.06 -5.33
CA PHE A 49 17.92 -7.73 -5.64
C PHE A 49 16.43 -7.79 -5.99
N LEU A 50 16.03 -8.66 -6.92
CA LEU A 50 14.62 -8.80 -7.33
C LEU A 50 13.76 -9.31 -6.16
N ALA A 51 14.26 -10.28 -5.41
CA ALA A 51 13.56 -10.80 -4.23
C ALA A 51 13.35 -9.71 -3.16
N ALA A 52 14.39 -8.92 -2.85
CA ALA A 52 14.30 -7.82 -1.89
C ALA A 52 13.36 -6.71 -2.37
N LEU A 53 13.39 -6.37 -3.66
CA LEU A 53 12.51 -5.35 -4.23
C LEU A 53 11.04 -5.77 -4.17
N VAL A 54 10.73 -7.00 -4.60
CA VAL A 54 9.37 -7.56 -4.55
C VAL A 54 8.90 -7.65 -3.10
N ALA A 55 9.70 -8.22 -2.20
CA ALA A 55 9.35 -8.34 -0.80
C ALA A 55 9.10 -6.97 -0.15
N SER A 56 9.97 -5.99 -0.39
CA SER A 56 9.83 -4.64 0.19
C SER A 56 8.56 -3.94 -0.30
N VAL A 57 8.24 -4.04 -1.60
CA VAL A 57 7.00 -3.48 -2.16
C VAL A 57 5.77 -4.17 -1.57
N LEU A 58 5.76 -5.51 -1.49
CA LEU A 58 4.66 -6.26 -0.90
C LEU A 58 4.45 -5.91 0.58
N ILE A 59 5.54 -5.79 1.37
CA ILE A 59 5.47 -5.36 2.77
C ILE A 59 4.87 -3.95 2.89
N GLN A 60 5.28 -3.02 2.02
CA GLN A 60 4.75 -1.65 2.03
C GLN A 60 3.26 -1.61 1.70
N VAL A 61 2.83 -2.35 0.67
CA VAL A 61 1.41 -2.47 0.30
C VAL A 61 0.62 -3.16 1.40
N GLY A 62 1.10 -4.27 1.94
CA GLY A 62 0.47 -5.01 3.04
C GLY A 62 0.31 -4.14 4.29
N THR A 63 1.32 -3.33 4.64
CA THR A 63 1.24 -2.38 5.75
C THR A 63 0.20 -1.28 5.49
N ASN A 64 0.10 -0.79 4.26
CA ASN A 64 -0.92 0.20 3.88
C ASN A 64 -2.35 -0.35 4.02
N LEU A 65 -2.56 -1.62 3.62
CA LEU A 65 -3.84 -2.32 3.76
C LEU A 65 -4.15 -2.70 5.22
N ALA A 66 -3.14 -3.11 6.00
CA ALA A 66 -3.30 -3.38 7.43
C ALA A 66 -3.73 -2.12 8.17
N ASN A 67 -3.19 -0.96 7.81
CA ASN A 67 -3.62 0.33 8.34
C ASN A 67 -5.05 0.69 7.92
N ASP A 68 -5.62 0.13 6.84
CA ASP A 68 -7.04 0.30 6.49
C ASP A 68 -7.91 -0.56 7.43
N TYR A 69 -7.53 -1.83 7.58
CA TYR A 69 -8.22 -2.76 8.48
C TYR A 69 -8.24 -2.30 9.94
N PHE A 70 -7.06 -1.98 10.50
CA PHE A 70 -6.97 -1.62 11.92
C PHE A 70 -7.51 -0.21 12.22
N ASP A 71 -7.51 0.71 11.27
CA ASP A 71 -8.19 2.00 11.44
C ASP A 71 -9.71 1.81 11.47
N HIS A 72 -10.25 0.91 10.63
CA HIS A 72 -11.65 0.54 10.68
C HIS A 72 -12.03 -0.12 12.03
N GLU A 73 -11.26 -1.10 12.52
CA GLU A 73 -11.53 -1.74 13.81
C GLU A 73 -11.47 -0.77 15.00
N LYS A 74 -10.58 0.22 14.94
CA LYS A 74 -10.45 1.25 15.98
C LYS A 74 -11.46 2.38 15.87
N GLY A 75 -12.31 2.39 14.83
CA GLY A 75 -13.26 3.47 14.56
C GLY A 75 -12.60 4.80 14.17
N ALA A 76 -11.36 4.78 13.69
CA ALA A 76 -10.59 5.97 13.32
C ALA A 76 -11.00 6.56 11.95
N ASP A 77 -11.75 5.81 11.15
CA ASP A 77 -12.22 6.23 9.82
C ASP A 77 -13.56 6.99 9.93
N THR A 78 -13.48 8.30 10.17
CA THR A 78 -14.63 9.22 10.17
C THR A 78 -14.86 9.83 8.79
N SER A 79 -16.07 10.36 8.54
CA SER A 79 -16.41 11.05 7.28
C SER A 79 -15.62 12.34 7.04
N GLU A 80 -14.95 12.86 8.06
CA GLU A 80 -14.12 14.07 8.00
C GLU A 80 -12.65 13.79 7.67
N ARG A 81 -12.29 12.51 7.52
CA ARG A 81 -10.91 12.12 7.23
C ARG A 81 -10.46 12.65 5.86
N LEU A 82 -9.36 13.40 5.87
CA LEU A 82 -8.64 13.79 4.67
C LEU A 82 -7.56 12.73 4.36
N GLY A 83 -7.62 12.13 3.17
CA GLY A 83 -6.61 11.16 2.74
C GLY A 83 -7.03 10.31 1.54
N PRO A 84 -6.18 9.35 1.13
CA PRO A 84 -6.54 8.37 0.12
C PRO A 84 -7.76 7.56 0.52
N ILE A 85 -8.44 7.00 -0.48
CA ILE A 85 -9.62 6.15 -0.27
C ILE A 85 -9.28 4.95 0.61
N ARG A 86 -10.16 4.68 1.57
CA ARG A 86 -10.20 3.50 2.42
C ARG A 86 -11.17 2.47 1.84
N LEU A 87 -10.73 1.24 1.64
CA LEU A 87 -11.53 0.21 0.98
C LEU A 87 -12.77 -0.16 1.80
N ILE A 88 -12.63 -0.22 3.13
CA ILE A 88 -13.70 -0.64 4.03
C ILE A 88 -14.73 0.47 4.19
N GLN A 89 -14.27 1.68 4.54
CA GLN A 89 -15.13 2.84 4.76
C GLN A 89 -15.96 3.21 3.51
N ASN A 90 -15.41 3.00 2.31
CA ASN A 90 -16.08 3.29 1.05
C ASN A 90 -16.89 2.10 0.49
N GLU A 91 -16.98 1.00 1.25
CA GLU A 91 -17.71 -0.23 0.91
C GLU A 91 -17.20 -0.88 -0.39
N VAL A 92 -15.92 -0.68 -0.73
CA VAL A 92 -15.28 -1.32 -1.89
C VAL A 92 -14.92 -2.76 -1.58
N ALA A 93 -14.53 -3.05 -0.34
CA ALA A 93 -14.20 -4.39 0.13
C ALA A 93 -14.60 -4.57 1.61
N THR A 94 -14.90 -5.81 1.98
CA THR A 94 -15.17 -6.18 3.38
C THR A 94 -13.89 -6.18 4.22
N PRO A 95 -13.98 -5.98 5.55
CA PRO A 95 -12.82 -6.08 6.44
C PRO A 95 -12.04 -7.39 6.26
N ARG A 96 -12.75 -8.51 6.08
CA ARG A 96 -12.13 -9.83 5.85
C ARG A 96 -11.34 -9.90 4.53
N GLN A 97 -11.81 -9.25 3.46
CA GLN A 97 -11.08 -9.18 2.20
C GLN A 97 -9.81 -8.35 2.33
N VAL A 98 -9.90 -7.19 2.99
CA VAL A 98 -8.75 -6.32 3.23
C VAL A 98 -7.71 -7.01 4.11
N LEU A 99 -8.14 -7.67 5.19
CA LEU A 99 -7.26 -8.45 6.06
C LEU A 99 -6.53 -9.58 5.33
N ARG A 100 -7.22 -10.32 4.45
CA ARG A 100 -6.55 -11.36 3.64
C ARG A 100 -5.50 -10.76 2.71
N ALA A 101 -5.78 -9.59 2.14
CA ALA A 101 -4.86 -8.90 1.25
C ALA A 101 -3.63 -8.31 1.95
N THR A 102 -3.60 -8.23 3.28
CA THR A 102 -2.38 -7.78 4.01
C THR A 102 -1.29 -8.84 4.08
N VAL A 103 -1.64 -10.11 3.88
CA VAL A 103 -0.75 -11.28 4.05
C VAL A 103 -0.37 -11.93 2.70
N LEU A 104 -0.96 -11.48 1.60
CA LEU A 104 -0.62 -11.91 0.23
C LEU A 104 0.61 -11.16 -0.29
#